data_AF-A0A927KK26-F1
#
_entry.id   AF-A0A927KK26-F1
#
_cell.length_a   1.000
_cell.length_b   1.000
_cell.length_c   1.000
_cell.angle_alpha   90.00
_cell.angle_beta   90.00
_cell.angle_gamma   90.00
#
_symmetry.space_group_name_H-M   'P 1'
#
loop_
_entity.id
_entity.type
_entity.pdbx_description
1 polymer ?
#
loop_
_entity_poly.entity_id
_entity_poly.type
_entity_poly.pdbx_seq_one_letter_code
_entity_poly.pdbx_strand_id
1 'polypeptide(L)'
;MSRDGLLRPALWTAATTGSGLLLWTAISAAVLHGRIGTVDVQRLQVSGLGLGLLLSATLLPLLWRTPAPNPWRLRALGLGALSMLAALVLLTLKTGSHADPMLISAAAMATAMGGVLTLAATPPALLQPSPPLRMPVQLATAMLAGATLLFALIALAWGAAMPATAPAPSLLMLVLVLAGLLLLFWRDDRRPAPLPAMRPRWIVLGLLAGLPLLLALLSFALPGLGRLLWPLAALSVLAGSTLEHRLLLATPIAR
;
A
#
# COMPACT_ATOMS: atom_id res chain seq x y z
N MET A 1 -26.49 8.90 -2.65
CA MET A 1 -25.39 8.00 -2.22
C MET A 1 -25.06 8.34 -0.78
N SER A 2 -25.19 7.42 0.19
CA SER A 2 -24.84 7.75 1.57
C SER A 2 -23.33 7.97 1.69
N ARG A 3 -22.90 8.98 2.45
CA ARG A 3 -21.49 9.31 2.68
C ARG A 3 -20.70 8.09 3.22
N ASP A 4 -21.37 7.20 3.94
CA ASP A 4 -20.78 5.99 4.52
C ASP A 4 -20.32 4.95 3.48
N GLY A 5 -20.93 4.95 2.28
CA GLY A 5 -20.63 3.96 1.23
C GLY A 5 -19.25 4.13 0.57
N LEU A 6 -18.63 5.31 0.67
CA LEU A 6 -17.29 5.60 0.12
C LEU A 6 -16.24 5.83 1.21
N LEU A 7 -16.63 6.34 2.38
CA LEU A 7 -15.68 6.63 3.46
C LEU A 7 -15.03 5.37 4.01
N ARG A 8 -15.79 4.29 4.22
CA ARG A 8 -15.24 3.03 4.73
C ARG A 8 -14.18 2.40 3.79
N PRO A 9 -14.42 2.20 2.48
CA PRO A 9 -13.39 1.68 1.58
C PRO A 9 -12.20 2.63 1.41
N ALA A 10 -12.43 3.96 1.47
CA ALA A 10 -11.34 4.94 1.44
C ALA A 10 -10.42 4.81 2.67
N LEU A 11 -10.97 4.70 3.88
CA LEU A 11 -10.19 4.51 5.10
C LEU A 11 -9.45 3.16 5.11
N TRP A 12 -10.06 2.09 4.60
CA TRP A 12 -9.38 0.80 4.44
C TRP A 12 -8.21 0.88 3.46
N THR A 13 -8.39 1.60 2.36
CA THR A 13 -7.34 1.81 1.37
C THR A 13 -6.22 2.68 1.95
N ALA A 14 -6.56 3.72 2.71
CA ALA A 14 -5.58 4.53 3.42
C ALA A 14 -4.76 3.68 4.40
N ALA A 15 -5.43 2.91 5.26
CA ALA A 15 -4.78 2.02 6.23
C ALA A 15 -3.80 1.03 5.56
N THR A 16 -4.27 0.31 4.54
CA THR A 16 -3.48 -0.71 3.85
C THR A 16 -2.33 -0.10 3.05
N THR A 17 -2.56 1.04 2.39
CA THR A 17 -1.51 1.81 1.72
C THR A 17 -0.47 2.32 2.70
N GLY A 18 -0.89 2.81 3.87
CA GLY A 18 0.00 3.23 4.95
C GLY A 18 0.93 2.10 5.38
N SER A 19 0.38 0.89 5.58
CA SER A 19 1.18 -0.28 5.96
C SER A 19 2.15 -0.71 4.85
N GLY A 20 1.73 -0.64 3.59
CA GLY A 20 2.61 -0.85 2.44
C GLY A 20 3.73 0.18 2.36
N LEU A 21 3.43 1.45 2.64
CA LEU A 21 4.44 2.52 2.65
C LEU A 21 5.43 2.34 3.81
N LEU A 22 4.96 2.00 5.01
CA LEU A 22 5.81 1.67 6.15
C LEU A 22 6.76 0.51 5.82
N LEU A 23 6.27 -0.53 5.15
CA LEU A 23 7.08 -1.65 4.68
C LEU A 23 8.21 -1.19 3.75
N TRP A 24 7.89 -0.45 2.69
CA TRP A 24 8.89 -0.01 1.72
C TRP A 24 9.89 1.00 2.29
N THR A 25 9.42 1.92 3.13
CA THR A 25 10.29 2.89 3.81
C THR A 25 11.19 2.22 4.84
N ALA A 26 10.71 1.20 5.56
CA ALA A 26 11.51 0.41 6.47
C ALA A 26 12.57 -0.44 5.74
N ILE A 27 12.20 -1.11 4.64
CA ILE A 27 13.17 -1.84 3.80
C ILE A 27 14.25 -0.88 3.28
N SER A 28 13.84 0.29 2.76
CA SER A 28 14.78 1.34 2.34
C SER A 28 15.68 1.80 3.49
N ALA A 29 15.11 2.00 4.69
CA ALA A 29 15.85 2.42 5.87
C ALA A 29 16.88 1.39 6.32
N ALA A 30 16.60 0.10 6.22
CA ALA A 30 17.52 -0.99 6.54
C ALA A 30 18.63 -1.14 5.50
N VAL A 31 18.29 -1.12 4.20
CA VAL A 31 19.24 -1.35 3.10
C VAL A 31 20.18 -0.17 2.88
N LEU A 32 19.69 1.06 3.07
CA LEU A 32 20.46 2.29 2.85
C LEU A 32 21.11 2.82 4.13
N HIS A 33 20.99 2.11 5.26
CA HIS A 33 21.63 2.52 6.49
C HIS A 33 23.17 2.51 6.35
N GLY A 34 23.86 3.54 6.84
CA GLY A 34 25.32 3.65 6.78
C GLY A 34 25.92 4.07 5.42
N ARG A 35 25.11 4.22 4.36
CA ARG A 35 25.59 4.85 3.12
C ARG A 35 25.59 6.37 3.30
N ILE A 36 26.78 6.91 3.58
CA ILE A 36 27.05 8.34 3.72
C ILE A 36 26.61 9.04 2.43
N GLY A 37 25.77 10.10 2.53
CA GLY A 37 25.85 11.12 1.48
C GLY A 37 24.67 12.00 1.13
N THR A 38 23.42 11.80 1.58
CA THR A 38 22.38 12.83 1.28
C THR A 38 21.35 12.96 2.39
N VAL A 39 21.34 14.14 3.03
CA VAL A 39 20.27 14.60 3.94
C VAL A 39 18.89 14.39 3.31
N ASP A 40 18.80 14.43 1.98
CA ASP A 40 17.58 14.23 1.20
C ASP A 40 17.00 12.81 1.33
N VAL A 41 17.83 11.75 1.36
CA VAL A 41 17.34 10.37 1.56
C VAL A 41 16.78 10.18 2.97
N GLN A 42 17.42 10.77 3.98
CA GLN A 42 16.94 10.71 5.36
C GLN A 42 15.62 11.48 5.51
N ARG A 43 15.51 12.68 4.95
CA ARG A 43 14.26 13.46 4.93
C ARG A 43 13.14 12.68 4.23
N LEU A 44 13.43 12.03 3.12
CA LEU A 44 12.48 11.17 2.43
C LEU A 44 12.02 10.01 3.33
N GLN A 45 12.94 9.28 3.97
CA GLN A 45 12.60 8.17 4.86
C GLN A 45 11.73 8.64 6.04
N VAL A 46 12.09 9.77 6.67
CA VAL A 46 11.32 10.37 7.77
C VAL A 46 9.92 10.78 7.31
N SER A 47 9.81 11.47 6.16
CA SER A 47 8.51 11.88 5.61
C SER A 47 7.63 10.68 5.23
N GLY A 48 8.22 9.64 4.63
CA GLY A 48 7.53 8.41 4.28
C GLY A 48 7.08 7.61 5.50
N LEU A 49 7.89 7.52 6.55
CA LEU A 49 7.52 6.90 7.82
C LEU A 49 6.40 7.68 8.51
N GLY A 50 6.50 9.01 8.56
CA GLY A 50 5.47 9.87 9.14
C GLY A 50 4.13 9.75 8.41
N LEU A 51 4.13 9.81 7.08
CA LEU A 51 2.93 9.65 6.27
C LEU A 51 2.37 8.22 6.37
N GLY A 52 3.23 7.21 6.40
CA GLY A 52 2.84 5.81 6.57
C GLY A 52 2.14 5.56 7.89
N LEU A 53 2.67 6.11 8.98
CA LEU A 53 2.06 6.08 10.31
C LEU A 53 0.68 6.75 10.32
N LEU A 54 0.57 7.95 9.74
CA LEU A 54 -0.69 8.70 9.67
C LEU A 54 -1.77 7.91 8.91
N LEU A 55 -1.40 7.32 7.76
CA LEU A 55 -2.32 6.52 6.96
C LEU A 55 -2.70 5.21 7.68
N SER A 56 -1.73 4.48 8.24
CA SER A 56 -1.97 3.25 9.00
C SER A 56 -2.81 3.48 10.25
N ALA A 57 -2.73 4.66 10.88
CA ALA A 57 -3.54 4.98 12.06
C ALA A 57 -5.05 4.92 11.80
N THR A 58 -5.49 5.11 10.55
CA THR A 58 -6.90 4.98 10.16
C THR A 58 -7.45 3.57 10.35
N LEU A 59 -6.57 2.56 10.48
CA LEU A 59 -6.94 1.18 10.76
C LEU A 59 -7.52 0.99 12.18
N LEU A 60 -6.99 1.69 13.18
CA LEU A 60 -7.39 1.56 14.58
C LEU A 60 -8.88 1.84 14.80
N PRO A 61 -9.46 2.99 14.38
CA PRO A 61 -10.89 3.25 14.56
C PRO A 61 -11.76 2.33 13.71
N LEU A 62 -11.28 1.87 12.54
CA LEU A 62 -12.01 0.92 11.70
C LEU A 62 -12.16 -0.43 12.40
N LEU A 63 -11.07 -0.96 12.95
CA LEU A 63 -11.07 -2.22 13.69
C LEU A 63 -11.84 -2.09 15.00
N TRP A 64 -11.73 -0.97 15.71
CA TRP A 64 -12.48 -0.73 16.95
C TRP A 64 -14.01 -0.77 16.74
N ARG A 65 -14.49 -0.24 15.60
CA ARG A 65 -15.92 -0.16 15.26
C ARG A 65 -16.50 -1.42 14.65
N THR A 66 -15.70 -2.47 14.41
CA THR A 66 -16.22 -3.74 13.88
C THR A 66 -16.89 -4.55 15.00
N PRO A 67 -18.21 -4.82 14.92
CA PRO A 67 -18.93 -5.54 15.97
C PRO A 67 -18.56 -7.04 15.98
N ALA A 68 -18.56 -7.61 17.19
CA ALA A 68 -18.23 -9.00 17.60
C ALA A 68 -16.78 -9.26 18.12
N PRO A 69 -16.62 -10.07 19.19
CA PRO A 69 -15.33 -10.50 19.71
C PRO A 69 -14.73 -11.57 18.80
N ASN A 70 -14.14 -11.16 17.69
CA ASN A 70 -13.37 -12.05 16.83
C ASN A 70 -11.89 -12.05 17.30
N PRO A 71 -11.30 -13.20 17.68
CA PRO A 71 -9.90 -13.27 18.14
C PRO A 71 -8.91 -12.70 17.10
N TRP A 72 -9.26 -12.76 15.82
CA TRP A 72 -8.48 -12.17 14.76
C TRP A 72 -8.49 -10.64 14.73
N ARG A 73 -9.56 -9.99 15.22
CA ARG A 73 -9.62 -8.53 15.38
C ARG A 73 -8.58 -8.06 16.39
N LEU A 74 -8.46 -8.78 17.51
CA LEU A 74 -7.45 -8.50 18.55
C LEU A 74 -6.03 -8.74 18.02
N ARG A 75 -5.83 -9.81 17.23
CA ARG A 75 -4.54 -10.05 16.54
C ARG A 75 -4.20 -8.93 15.56
N ALA A 76 -5.15 -8.50 14.73
CA ALA A 76 -4.98 -7.41 13.79
C ALA A 76 -4.64 -6.08 14.48
N LEU A 77 -5.35 -5.76 15.56
CA LEU A 77 -5.10 -4.58 16.39
C LEU A 77 -3.73 -4.66 17.07
N GLY A 78 -3.38 -5.81 17.65
CA GLY A 78 -2.10 -6.02 18.32
C GLY A 78 -0.93 -5.91 17.34
N LEU A 79 -0.99 -6.62 16.22
CA LEU A 79 0.03 -6.55 15.16
C LEU A 79 0.12 -5.15 14.55
N GLY A 80 -1.04 -4.51 14.32
CA GLY A 80 -1.12 -3.14 13.83
C GLY A 80 -0.44 -2.16 14.79
N ALA A 81 -0.82 -2.19 16.07
CA ALA A 81 -0.23 -1.34 17.11
C ALA A 81 1.28 -1.59 17.25
N LEU A 82 1.72 -2.86 17.27
CA LEU A 82 3.14 -3.21 17.34
C LEU A 82 3.90 -2.70 16.12
N SER A 83 3.35 -2.84 14.92
CA SER A 83 3.97 -2.35 13.68
C SER A 83 4.11 -0.83 13.66
N MET A 84 3.10 -0.11 14.15
CA MET A 84 3.12 1.34 14.29
C MET A 84 4.08 1.80 15.38
N LEU A 85 4.17 1.08 16.50
CA LEU A 85 5.12 1.36 17.57
C LEU A 85 6.56 1.16 17.07
N ALA A 86 6.83 0.06 16.36
CA ALA A 86 8.13 -0.18 15.73
C ALA A 86 8.47 0.93 14.71
N ALA A 87 7.50 1.35 13.89
CA ALA A 87 7.68 2.46 12.95
C ALA A 87 7.94 3.80 13.64
N LEU A 88 7.27 4.06 14.78
CA LEU A 88 7.51 5.24 15.59
C LEU A 88 8.92 5.23 16.19
N VAL A 89 9.37 4.08 16.69
CA VAL A 89 10.76 3.90 17.17
C VAL A 89 11.75 4.12 16.03
N LEU A 90 11.50 3.57 14.85
CA LEU A 90 12.35 3.79 13.68
C LEU A 90 12.40 5.27 13.28
N LEU A 91 11.26 5.95 13.33
CA LEU A 91 11.15 7.38 13.05
C LEU A 91 11.97 8.21 14.04
N THR A 92 11.84 7.95 15.34
CA THR A 92 12.60 8.68 16.38
C THR A 92 14.09 8.44 16.24
N LEU A 93 14.52 7.19 16.01
CA LEU A 93 15.91 6.84 15.75
C LEU A 93 16.46 7.57 14.51
N LYS A 94 15.67 7.70 13.45
CA LYS A 94 16.06 8.42 12.22
C LYS A 94 16.07 9.93 12.38
N THR A 95 15.35 10.50 13.33
CA THR A 95 15.40 11.94 13.65
C THR A 95 16.46 12.29 14.70
N GLY A 96 16.92 11.31 15.47
CA GLY A 96 17.98 11.47 16.47
C GLY A 96 19.37 11.61 15.83
N SER A 97 20.29 12.27 16.53
CA SER A 97 21.64 12.55 16.03
C SER A 97 22.61 11.36 16.12
N HIS A 98 22.34 10.37 16.99
CA HIS A 98 23.27 9.28 17.32
C HIS A 98 22.52 7.95 17.58
N ALA A 99 21.79 7.46 16.59
CA ALA A 99 21.12 6.16 16.71
C ALA A 99 22.05 5.01 16.25
N ASP A 100 22.12 3.96 17.08
CA ASP A 100 22.87 2.74 16.77
C ASP A 100 22.32 2.08 15.47
N PRO A 101 23.19 1.78 14.48
CA PRO A 101 22.83 1.05 13.27
C PRO A 101 22.06 -0.25 13.48
N MET A 102 22.39 -0.98 14.54
CA MET A 102 21.75 -2.24 14.87
C MET A 102 20.30 -2.02 15.29
N LEU A 103 20.03 -0.98 16.09
CA LEU A 103 18.68 -0.61 16.51
C LEU A 103 17.82 -0.14 15.34
N ILE A 104 18.39 0.63 14.40
CA ILE A 104 17.69 1.05 13.19
C ILE A 104 17.29 -0.15 12.34
N SER A 105 18.21 -1.11 12.16
CA SER A 105 17.94 -2.32 11.37
C SER A 105 16.88 -3.20 12.04
N ALA A 106 16.96 -3.37 13.36
CA ALA A 106 15.98 -4.13 14.13
C ALA A 106 14.58 -3.48 14.08
N ALA A 107 14.50 -2.17 14.28
CA ALA A 107 13.25 -1.42 14.20
C ALA A 107 12.65 -1.49 12.79
N ALA A 108 13.48 -1.34 11.74
CA ALA A 108 13.05 -1.48 10.35
C ALA A 108 12.51 -2.88 10.04
N MET A 109 13.19 -3.94 10.48
CA MET A 109 12.71 -5.31 10.29
C MET A 109 11.39 -5.53 11.03
N ALA A 110 11.26 -5.05 12.26
CA ALA A 110 10.03 -5.14 13.04
C ALA A 110 8.88 -4.38 12.38
N THR A 111 9.13 -3.17 11.84
CA THR A 111 8.13 -2.41 11.06
C THR A 111 7.71 -3.15 9.81
N ALA A 112 8.65 -3.69 9.04
CA ALA A 112 8.40 -4.42 7.80
C ALA A 112 7.57 -5.69 8.06
N MET A 113 8.04 -6.55 8.96
CA MET A 113 7.33 -7.78 9.33
C MET A 113 5.97 -7.46 9.95
N GLY A 114 5.91 -6.49 10.87
CA GLY A 114 4.68 -6.05 11.49
C GLY A 114 3.66 -5.53 10.48
N GLY A 115 4.09 -4.78 9.45
CA GLY A 115 3.23 -4.31 8.38
C GLY A 115 2.62 -5.45 7.56
N VAL A 116 3.44 -6.42 7.14
CA VAL A 116 2.97 -7.61 6.40
C VAL A 116 2.03 -8.46 7.24
N LEU A 117 2.39 -8.72 8.51
CA LEU A 117 1.56 -9.48 9.43
C LEU A 117 0.24 -8.76 9.73
N THR A 118 0.26 -7.44 9.87
CA THR A 118 -0.96 -6.62 10.01
C THR A 118 -1.83 -6.77 8.78
N LEU A 119 -1.29 -6.65 7.56
CA LEU A 119 -2.06 -6.82 6.32
C LEU A 119 -2.65 -8.23 6.18
N ALA A 120 -1.89 -9.26 6.56
CA ALA A 120 -2.35 -10.65 6.60
C ALA A 120 -3.45 -10.87 7.66
N ALA A 121 -3.31 -10.21 8.82
CA ALA A 121 -4.22 -10.30 9.95
C ALA A 121 -5.38 -9.31 9.89
N THR A 122 -5.41 -8.39 8.93
CA THR A 122 -6.52 -7.49 8.64
C THR A 122 -7.33 -7.95 7.44
N PRO A 123 -8.13 -9.02 7.55
CA PRO A 123 -9.03 -9.30 6.47
C PRO A 123 -10.26 -8.38 6.49
N PRO A 124 -10.73 -7.92 5.32
CA PRO A 124 -12.17 -7.88 5.05
C PRO A 124 -12.80 -9.29 5.00
N ALA A 125 -12.00 -10.37 5.10
CA ALA A 125 -12.39 -11.76 5.34
C ALA A 125 -12.81 -12.12 6.79
N LEU A 126 -12.82 -11.19 7.75
CA LEU A 126 -13.29 -11.48 9.12
C LEU A 126 -14.80 -11.69 9.22
N LEU A 127 -15.49 -11.60 8.09
CA LEU A 127 -16.92 -11.78 8.02
C LEU A 127 -17.33 -13.10 7.35
N GLN A 128 -16.51 -13.76 6.50
CA GLN A 128 -16.89 -14.97 5.73
C GLN A 128 -15.70 -15.77 5.17
N PRO A 129 -15.84 -17.09 4.88
CA PRO A 129 -14.84 -17.87 4.14
C PRO A 129 -14.48 -17.15 2.85
N SER A 130 -13.21 -16.81 2.70
CA SER A 130 -12.72 -16.03 1.57
C SER A 130 -12.00 -16.91 0.55
N PRO A 131 -12.03 -16.54 -0.74
CA PRO A 131 -11.28 -17.26 -1.77
C PRO A 131 -9.80 -17.29 -1.42
N PRO A 132 -9.07 -18.37 -1.76
CA PRO A 132 -7.66 -18.55 -1.40
C PRO A 132 -6.75 -17.42 -1.90
N LEU A 133 -7.12 -16.75 -3.00
CA LEU A 133 -6.34 -15.68 -3.62
C LEU A 133 -6.59 -14.28 -3.01
N ARG A 134 -7.54 -14.13 -2.07
CA ARG A 134 -7.90 -12.81 -1.52
C ARG A 134 -6.76 -12.16 -0.74
N MET A 135 -6.08 -12.92 0.11
CA MET A 135 -4.94 -12.43 0.90
C MET A 135 -3.75 -12.03 0.00
N PRO A 136 -3.32 -12.88 -0.96
CA PRO A 136 -2.32 -12.47 -1.96
C PRO A 136 -2.68 -11.18 -2.70
N VAL A 137 -3.92 -11.01 -3.15
CA VAL A 137 -4.38 -9.77 -3.83
C VAL A 137 -4.29 -8.58 -2.89
N GLN A 138 -4.72 -8.71 -1.63
CA GLN A 138 -4.65 -7.63 -0.64
C GLN A 138 -3.20 -7.21 -0.34
N LEU A 139 -2.29 -8.17 -0.20
CA LEU A 139 -0.87 -7.88 -0.01
C LEU A 139 -0.28 -7.18 -1.23
N ALA A 140 -0.54 -7.71 -2.44
CA ALA A 140 -0.02 -7.13 -3.69
C ALA A 140 -0.55 -5.71 -3.93
N THR A 141 -1.85 -5.46 -3.67
CA THR A 141 -2.45 -4.12 -3.77
C THR A 141 -1.84 -3.15 -2.76
N ALA A 142 -1.72 -3.54 -1.49
CA ALA A 142 -1.11 -2.71 -0.45
C ALA A 142 0.37 -2.40 -0.77
N MET A 143 1.13 -3.39 -1.25
CA MET A 143 2.53 -3.21 -1.66
C MET A 143 2.64 -2.28 -2.87
N LEU A 144 1.78 -2.42 -3.88
CA LEU A 144 1.78 -1.53 -5.05
C LEU A 144 1.39 -0.09 -4.67
N ALA A 145 0.35 0.08 -3.86
CA ALA A 145 -0.07 1.40 -3.38
C ALA A 145 1.02 2.06 -2.53
N GLY A 146 1.65 1.32 -1.62
CA GLY A 146 2.77 1.81 -0.84
C GLY A 146 3.99 2.17 -1.68
N ALA A 147 4.33 1.34 -2.68
CA ALA A 147 5.47 1.59 -3.58
C ALA A 147 5.23 2.83 -4.44
N THR A 148 4.06 2.96 -5.06
CA THR A 148 3.72 4.12 -5.90
C THR A 148 3.69 5.42 -5.11
N LEU A 149 3.24 5.39 -3.86
CA LEU A 149 3.31 6.55 -2.98
C LEU A 149 4.75 6.89 -2.59
N LEU A 150 5.59 5.89 -2.32
CA LEU A 150 7.03 6.10 -2.12
C LEU A 150 7.68 6.72 -3.37
N PHE A 151 7.36 6.25 -4.58
CA PHE A 151 7.85 6.82 -5.83
C PHE A 151 7.37 8.26 -6.03
N ALA A 152 6.13 8.58 -5.66
CA ALA A 152 5.63 9.95 -5.66
C ALA A 152 6.44 10.84 -4.70
N LEU A 153 6.76 10.38 -3.49
CA LEU A 153 7.60 11.13 -2.56
C LEU A 153 9.02 11.34 -3.10
N ILE A 154 9.63 10.30 -3.70
CA ILE A 154 10.95 10.39 -4.35
C ILE A 154 10.91 11.43 -5.48
N ALA A 155 9.88 11.37 -6.34
CA ALA A 155 9.72 12.28 -7.46
C ALA A 155 9.51 13.73 -6.99
N LEU A 156 8.75 13.95 -5.91
CA LEU A 156 8.58 15.28 -5.33
C LEU A 156 9.88 15.81 -4.73
N ALA A 157 10.68 14.95 -4.07
CA ALA A 157 11.95 15.32 -3.47
C ALA A 157 13.03 15.68 -4.52
N TRP A 158 13.21 14.85 -5.56
CA TRP A 158 14.32 15.01 -6.52
C TRP A 158 13.93 15.51 -7.91
N GLY A 159 12.63 15.53 -8.25
CA GLY A 159 12.14 16.06 -9.52
C GLY A 159 12.76 15.47 -10.77
N ALA A 160 13.22 16.32 -11.69
CA ALA A 160 13.83 15.91 -12.95
C ALA A 160 15.20 15.23 -12.77
N ALA A 161 15.81 15.31 -11.58
CA ALA A 161 17.05 14.60 -11.25
C ALA A 161 16.80 13.13 -10.88
N MET A 162 15.54 12.70 -10.75
CA MET A 162 15.20 11.30 -10.56
C MET A 162 15.37 10.57 -11.90
N PRO A 163 16.29 9.61 -12.04
CA PRO A 163 16.33 8.77 -13.22
C PRO A 163 15.01 7.96 -13.28
N ALA A 164 14.21 8.19 -14.31
CA ALA A 164 12.93 7.51 -14.52
C ALA A 164 13.07 5.96 -14.56
N THR A 165 14.29 5.46 -14.78
CA THR A 165 14.66 4.04 -14.75
C THR A 165 14.67 3.42 -13.35
N ALA A 166 14.77 4.20 -12.27
CA ALA A 166 14.89 3.66 -10.91
C ALA A 166 13.62 2.95 -10.39
N PRO A 167 12.40 3.50 -10.54
CA PRO A 167 11.17 2.86 -10.04
C PRO A 167 10.46 1.95 -11.06
N ALA A 168 10.81 2.04 -12.35
CA ALA A 168 10.05 1.37 -13.42
C ALA A 168 10.07 -0.18 -13.34
N PRO A 169 11.20 -0.85 -13.06
CA PRO A 169 11.24 -2.31 -13.00
C PRO A 169 10.42 -2.89 -11.85
N SER A 170 10.49 -2.27 -10.67
CA SER A 170 9.72 -2.69 -9.49
C SER A 170 8.23 -2.41 -9.67
N LEU A 171 7.86 -1.28 -10.27
CA LEU A 171 6.47 -1.01 -10.65
C LEU A 171 5.93 -2.06 -11.61
N LEU A 172 6.65 -2.36 -12.70
CA LEU A 172 6.24 -3.34 -13.70
C LEU A 172 6.06 -4.73 -13.09
N MET A 173 7.01 -5.18 -12.27
CA MET A 173 6.90 -6.45 -11.56
C MET A 173 5.67 -6.49 -10.65
N LEU A 174 5.47 -5.48 -9.80
CA LEU A 174 4.32 -5.42 -8.88
C LEU A 174 2.98 -5.39 -9.63
N VAL A 175 2.92 -4.64 -10.73
CA VAL A 175 1.73 -4.56 -11.58
C VAL A 175 1.44 -5.91 -12.25
N LEU A 176 2.44 -6.59 -12.81
CA LEU A 176 2.25 -7.90 -13.44
C LEU A 176 1.78 -8.95 -12.44
N VAL A 177 2.40 -9.00 -11.26
CA VAL A 177 2.00 -9.91 -10.18
C VAL A 177 0.56 -9.63 -9.75
N LEU A 178 0.22 -8.36 -9.51
CA LEU A 178 -1.13 -7.98 -9.11
C LEU A 178 -2.16 -8.28 -10.19
N ALA A 179 -1.89 -7.93 -11.45
CA ALA A 179 -2.77 -8.19 -12.57
C ALA A 179 -3.03 -9.70 -12.73
N GLY A 180 -1.98 -10.53 -12.64
CA GLY A 180 -2.11 -11.99 -12.66
C GLY A 180 -2.98 -12.51 -11.52
N LEU A 181 -2.74 -12.05 -10.29
CA LEU A 181 -3.54 -12.42 -9.12
C LEU A 181 -5.01 -11.99 -9.25
N LEU A 182 -5.28 -10.79 -9.77
CA LEU A 182 -6.64 -10.29 -9.99
C LEU A 182 -7.38 -11.10 -11.06
N LEU A 183 -6.72 -11.40 -12.18
CA LEU A 183 -7.31 -12.22 -13.25
C LEU A 183 -7.63 -13.64 -12.76
N LEU A 184 -6.73 -14.25 -11.97
CA LEU A 184 -6.97 -15.55 -11.34
C LEU A 184 -8.10 -15.48 -10.31
N PHE A 185 -8.10 -14.45 -9.45
CA PHE A 185 -9.14 -14.24 -8.45
C PHE A 185 -10.51 -14.05 -9.10
N TRP A 186 -10.60 -13.28 -10.19
CA TRP A 186 -11.86 -13.09 -10.94
C TRP A 186 -12.32 -14.34 -11.68
N ARG A 187 -11.39 -15.21 -12.12
CA ARG A 187 -11.69 -16.50 -12.72
C ARG A 187 -12.27 -17.48 -11.69
N ASP A 188 -11.69 -17.52 -10.50
CA ASP A 188 -12.13 -18.41 -9.41
C ASP A 188 -13.49 -18.02 -8.82
N ASP A 189 -13.91 -16.77 -9.03
CA ASP A 189 -15.20 -16.25 -8.58
C ASP A 189 -16.43 -16.87 -9.33
N ARG A 190 -16.20 -17.84 -10.24
CA ARG A 190 -17.11 -18.80 -10.93
C ARG A 190 -18.47 -18.33 -11.46
N ARG A 191 -18.85 -17.07 -11.33
CA ARG A 191 -20.08 -16.55 -11.94
C ARG A 191 -19.77 -16.12 -13.38
N PRO A 192 -20.44 -16.68 -14.40
CA PRO A 192 -20.43 -16.08 -15.74
C PRO A 192 -21.11 -14.72 -15.62
N ALA A 193 -20.32 -13.70 -15.31
CA ALA A 193 -20.80 -12.35 -15.14
C ALA A 193 -21.08 -11.80 -16.54
N PRO A 194 -22.30 -11.31 -16.85
CA PRO A 194 -22.56 -10.65 -18.12
C PRO A 194 -21.59 -9.48 -18.30
N LEU A 195 -21.18 -9.18 -19.53
CA LEU A 195 -20.25 -8.07 -19.88
C LEU A 195 -20.40 -6.78 -19.04
N PRO A 196 -21.61 -6.24 -18.76
CA PRO A 196 -21.78 -5.07 -17.89
C PRO A 196 -21.26 -5.24 -16.46
N ALA A 197 -21.28 -6.45 -15.90
CA ALA A 197 -20.73 -6.76 -14.58
C ALA A 197 -19.20 -6.91 -14.59
N MET A 198 -18.57 -7.07 -15.76
CA MET A 198 -17.11 -7.06 -15.92
C MET A 198 -16.52 -5.66 -16.10
N ARG A 199 -17.30 -4.69 -16.59
CA ARG A 199 -16.85 -3.29 -16.78
C ARG A 199 -16.13 -2.70 -15.56
N PRO A 200 -16.64 -2.80 -14.31
CA PRO A 200 -15.92 -2.27 -13.15
C PRO A 200 -14.59 -2.99 -12.86
N ARG A 201 -14.48 -4.30 -13.15
CA ARG A 201 -13.23 -5.07 -12.99
C ARG A 201 -12.15 -4.56 -13.95
N TRP A 202 -12.50 -4.30 -15.20
CA TRP A 202 -11.58 -3.70 -16.18
C TRP A 202 -11.17 -2.28 -15.81
N ILE A 203 -12.07 -1.47 -15.23
CA ILE A 203 -11.72 -0.14 -14.71
C ILE A 203 -10.70 -0.26 -13.57
N VAL A 204 -10.89 -1.21 -12.65
CA VAL A 204 -9.92 -1.49 -11.58
C VAL A 204 -8.56 -1.88 -12.16
N LEU A 205 -8.52 -2.81 -13.13
CA LEU A 205 -7.26 -3.18 -13.80
C LEU A 205 -6.61 -1.99 -14.51
N GLY A 206 -7.42 -1.17 -15.18
CA GLY A 206 -6.96 0.06 -15.83
C GLY A 206 -6.32 1.02 -14.82
N LEU A 207 -6.94 1.23 -13.66
CA LEU A 207 -6.45 2.13 -12.61
C LEU A 207 -5.23 1.57 -11.83
N LEU A 208 -5.16 0.26 -11.63
CA LEU A 208 -4.07 -0.39 -10.89
C LEU A 208 -2.87 -0.74 -11.76
N ALA A 209 -3.08 -1.01 -13.06
CA ALA A 209 -2.03 -1.47 -13.97
C ALA A 209 -1.84 -0.52 -15.15
N GLY A 210 -2.87 -0.32 -15.96
CA GLY A 210 -2.75 0.38 -17.25
C GLY A 210 -2.29 1.83 -17.11
N LEU A 211 -3.02 2.62 -16.32
CA LEU A 211 -2.75 4.03 -16.10
C LEU A 211 -1.42 4.30 -15.38
N PRO A 212 -1.05 3.62 -14.27
CA PRO A 212 0.24 3.87 -13.63
C PRO A 212 1.42 3.47 -14.53
N LEU A 213 1.31 2.39 -15.33
CA LEU A 213 2.34 2.04 -16.32
C LEU A 213 2.44 3.08 -17.44
N LEU A 214 1.30 3.57 -17.94
CA LEU A 214 1.28 4.62 -18.96
C LEU A 214 1.90 5.92 -18.44
N LEU A 215 1.59 6.32 -17.20
CA LEU A 215 2.19 7.48 -16.56
C LEU A 215 3.69 7.29 -16.31
N ALA A 216 4.12 6.08 -15.96
CA ALA A 216 5.55 5.76 -15.84
C ALA A 216 6.27 5.84 -17.20
N LEU A 217 5.68 5.29 -18.27
CA LEU A 217 6.22 5.41 -19.63
C LEU A 217 6.27 6.88 -20.09
N LEU A 218 5.24 7.66 -19.79
CA LEU A 218 5.21 9.08 -20.10
C LEU A 218 6.29 9.84 -19.32
N SER A 219 6.57 9.45 -18.07
CA SER A 219 7.66 10.02 -17.28
C SER A 219 9.04 9.69 -17.85
N PHE A 220 9.18 8.57 -18.56
CA PHE A 220 10.40 8.24 -19.29
C PHE A 220 10.57 9.10 -20.55
N ALA A 221 9.48 9.32 -21.30
CA ALA A 221 9.49 10.17 -22.48
C ALA A 221 9.64 11.67 -22.15
N LEU A 222 9.08 12.11 -21.01
CA LEU A 222 9.03 13.50 -20.56
C LEU A 222 9.53 13.61 -19.11
N PRO A 223 10.85 13.51 -18.86
CA PRO A 223 11.41 13.47 -17.51
C PRO A 223 11.09 14.71 -16.67
N GLY A 224 10.90 15.88 -17.30
CA GLY A 224 10.49 17.11 -16.63
C GLY A 224 9.11 17.05 -15.95
N LEU A 225 8.24 16.13 -16.38
CA LEU A 225 6.90 15.95 -15.82
C LEU A 225 6.84 14.90 -14.69
N GLY A 226 7.96 14.23 -14.37
CA GLY A 226 8.00 13.18 -13.35
C GLY A 226 7.40 13.63 -11.99
N ARG A 227 7.63 14.88 -11.58
CA ARG A 227 7.04 15.47 -10.36
C ARG A 227 5.52 15.41 -10.31
N LEU A 228 4.85 15.46 -11.46
CA LEU A 228 3.40 15.44 -11.57
C LEU A 228 2.88 14.03 -11.87
N LEU A 229 3.58 13.29 -12.75
CA LEU A 229 3.14 11.98 -13.21
C LEU A 229 3.18 10.91 -12.12
N TRP A 230 4.17 10.94 -11.21
CA TRP A 230 4.25 9.97 -10.11
C TRP A 230 3.15 10.13 -9.05
N PRO A 231 2.82 11.36 -8.59
CA PRO A 231 1.63 11.57 -7.77
C PRO A 231 0.33 11.13 -8.47
N LEU A 232 0.19 11.40 -9.77
CA LEU A 232 -0.97 10.93 -10.54
C LEU A 232 -1.04 9.40 -10.60
N ALA A 233 0.10 8.71 -10.73
CA ALA A 233 0.17 7.26 -10.71
C ALA A 233 -0.23 6.72 -9.32
N ALA A 234 0.25 7.33 -8.24
CA ALA A 234 -0.17 6.98 -6.88
C ALA A 234 -1.68 7.20 -6.67
N LEU A 235 -2.22 8.32 -7.13
CA LEU A 235 -3.67 8.60 -7.08
C LEU A 235 -4.48 7.60 -7.90
N SER A 236 -3.97 7.18 -9.07
CA SER A 236 -4.59 6.12 -9.88
C SER A 236 -4.66 4.80 -9.11
N VAL A 237 -3.56 4.39 -8.47
CA VAL A 237 -3.51 3.14 -7.70
C VAL A 237 -4.41 3.22 -6.46
N LEU A 238 -4.45 4.37 -5.79
CA LEU A 238 -5.37 4.61 -4.68
C LEU A 238 -6.83 4.53 -5.13
N ALA A 239 -7.17 5.17 -6.25
CA ALA A 239 -8.52 5.11 -6.82
C ALA A 239 -8.91 3.68 -7.22
N GLY A 240 -8.00 2.93 -7.87
CA GLY A 240 -8.21 1.52 -8.20
C GLY A 240 -8.39 0.66 -6.95
N SER A 241 -7.58 0.87 -5.92
CA SER A 241 -7.64 0.13 -4.66
C SER A 241 -8.92 0.42 -3.87
N THR A 242 -9.37 1.68 -3.84
CA THR A 242 -10.67 2.02 -3.21
C THR A 242 -11.85 1.41 -3.95
N LEU A 243 -11.79 1.38 -5.29
CA LEU A 243 -12.81 0.77 -6.12
C LEU A 243 -12.84 -0.76 -5.93
N GLU A 244 -11.68 -1.42 -5.89
CA GLU A 244 -11.52 -2.84 -5.58
C GLU A 244 -12.14 -3.18 -4.21
N HIS A 245 -11.76 -2.46 -3.15
CA HIS A 245 -12.32 -2.64 -1.82
C HIS A 245 -13.84 -2.44 -1.81
N ARG A 246 -14.34 -1.45 -2.56
CA ARG A 246 -15.78 -1.21 -2.68
C ARG A 246 -16.49 -2.38 -3.39
N LEU A 247 -15.93 -2.91 -4.47
CA LEU A 247 -16.50 -4.07 -5.18
C LEU A 247 -16.52 -5.30 -4.28
N LEU A 248 -15.44 -5.55 -3.53
CA LEU A 248 -15.34 -6.66 -2.57
C LEU A 248 -16.33 -6.53 -1.40
N LEU A 249 -16.65 -5.30 -0.98
CA LEU A 249 -17.67 -5.03 0.05
C LEU A 249 -19.10 -5.08 -0.49
N ALA A 250 -19.29 -4.81 -1.79
CA ALA A 250 -20.60 -4.74 -2.44
C ALA A 250 -21.10 -6.10 -2.94
N THR A 251 -20.25 -7.11 -3.08
CA THR A 251 -20.65 -8.48 -3.43
C THR A 251 -21.23 -9.20 -2.21
N PRO A 252 -22.57 -9.40 -2.11
CA PRO A 252 -23.11 -10.33 -1.13
C PRO A 252 -22.66 -11.73 -1.52
N ILE A 253 -21.91 -12.38 -0.64
CA ILE A 253 -21.69 -13.80 -0.72
C ILE A 253 -23.04 -14.45 -0.39
N ALA A 254 -23.71 -14.93 -1.42
CA ALA A 254 -24.91 -15.74 -1.27
C ALA A 254 -24.50 -17.01 -0.52
N ARG A 255 -25.21 -17.30 0.58
CA ARG A 255 -25.24 -18.64 1.15
C ARG A 255 -26.13 -19.53 0.30
#